data_AF-A0A2N0ZXR0-F1
#
_entry.id   AF-A0A2N0ZXR0-F1
#
_cell.length_a   1.000
_cell.length_b   1.000
_cell.length_c   1.000
_cell.angle_alpha   90.00
_cell.angle_beta   90.00
_cell.angle_gamma   90.00
#
_symmetry.space_group_name_H-M   'P 1'
#
loop_
_entity.id
_entity.type
_entity.pdbx_description
1 polymer ?
#
loop_
_entity_poly.entity_id
_entity_poly.type
_entity_poly.pdbx_seq_one_letter_code
_entity_poly.pdbx_strand_id
1 'polypeptide(L)' 'MAKIKKKLSASVKAARREAKLDRQEKYETVFMSGKQVRVKRQKSLDGIPADEFINQNADAIWLHQNGMWDQID' A
#
# COMPACT_ATOMS: atom_id res chain seq x y z
N MET A 1 43.28 7.77 -13.30
CA MET A 1 43.12 7.60 -11.84
C MET A 1 41.77 6.97 -11.53
N ALA A 2 41.72 5.90 -10.73
CA ALA A 2 40.46 5.27 -10.34
C ALA A 2 39.72 6.18 -9.33
N LYS A 3 38.45 6.50 -9.59
CA LYS A 3 37.64 7.32 -8.69
C LYS A 3 37.44 6.57 -7.36
N ILE A 4 37.82 7.18 -6.24
CA ILE A 4 37.59 6.63 -4.91
C ILE A 4 36.09 6.65 -4.63
N LYS A 5 35.45 5.48 -4.57
CA LYS A 5 34.04 5.35 -4.14
C LYS A 5 33.94 5.60 -2.64
N LYS A 6 33.40 6.76 -2.24
CA LYS A 6 33.07 7.03 -0.83
C LYS A 6 31.98 6.06 -0.37
N LYS A 7 32.26 5.33 0.72
CA LYS A 7 31.25 4.49 1.38
C LYS A 7 30.22 5.40 2.07
N LEU A 8 28.95 5.04 1.96
CA LEU A 8 27.88 5.73 2.69
C LEU A 8 28.04 5.53 4.20
N SER A 9 27.84 6.60 4.97
CA SER A 9 27.81 6.54 6.44
C SER A 9 26.65 5.66 6.94
N ALA A 10 26.74 5.19 8.18
CA ALA A 10 25.71 4.37 8.79
C ALA A 10 24.35 5.11 8.88
N SER A 11 24.36 6.40 9.20
CA SER A 11 23.16 7.25 9.27
C SER A 11 22.43 7.34 7.93
N VAL A 12 23.17 7.54 6.83
CA VAL A 12 22.57 7.63 5.48
C VAL A 12 21.98 6.28 5.06
N LYS A 13 22.59 5.16 5.47
CA LYS A 13 22.03 3.81 5.22
C LYS A 13 20.75 3.56 6.03
N ALA A 14 20.64 4.09 7.25
CA ALA A 14 19.44 3.98 8.07
C ALA A 14 18.28 4.77 7.45
N ALA A 15 18.49 6.05 7.13
CA ALA A 15 17.48 6.89 6.48
C ALA A 15 16.98 6.29 5.16
N ARG A 16 17.87 5.66 4.36
CA ARG A 16 17.47 4.99 3.11
C ARG A 16 16.63 3.74 3.36
N ARG A 17 16.84 3.02 4.47
CA ARG A 17 16.02 1.86 4.85
C ARG A 17 14.62 2.30 5.28
N GLU A 18 14.53 3.31 6.14
CA GLU A 18 13.25 3.88 6.58
C GLU A 18 12.44 4.41 5.38
N ALA A 19 13.07 5.20 4.51
CA ALA A 19 12.41 5.69 3.30
C ALA A 19 12.00 4.57 2.33
N LYS A 20 12.68 3.42 2.36
CA LYS A 20 12.29 2.24 1.58
C LYS A 20 11.05 1.58 2.19
N LEU A 21 11.01 1.41 3.51
CA LEU A 21 9.86 0.85 4.23
C LEU A 21 8.61 1.71 4.04
N ASP A 22 8.71 3.03 4.26
CA ASP A 22 7.60 3.97 4.04
C ASP A 22 7.03 3.89 2.61
N ARG A 23 7.92 3.74 1.61
CA ARG A 23 7.49 3.55 0.22
C ARG A 23 6.82 2.21 -0.01
N GLN A 24 7.28 1.14 0.63
CA GLN A 24 6.69 -0.20 0.49
C GLN A 24 5.35 -0.31 1.20
N GLU A 25 5.11 0.45 2.27
CA GLU A 25 3.81 0.54 2.92
C GLU A 25 2.79 1.28 2.03
N LYS A 26 3.20 2.42 1.47
CA LYS A 26 2.31 3.29 0.69
C LYS A 26 2.08 2.83 -0.76
N TYR A 27 3.05 2.14 -1.35
CA TYR A 27 3.06 1.82 -2.78
C TYR A 27 3.53 0.39 -3.05
N GLU A 28 3.03 -0.16 -4.15
CA GLU A 28 3.46 -1.44 -4.69
C GLU A 28 3.76 -1.33 -6.18
N THR A 29 4.50 -2.31 -6.70
CA THR A 29 4.86 -2.34 -8.12
C THR A 29 4.05 -3.44 -8.80
N VAL A 30 3.21 -3.04 -9.75
CA VAL A 30 2.32 -3.91 -10.51
C VAL A 30 2.77 -3.92 -11.96
N PHE A 31 2.62 -5.05 -12.63
CA PHE A 31 2.86 -5.13 -14.07
C PHE A 31 1.58 -4.78 -14.81
N MET A 32 1.55 -3.60 -15.45
CA MET A 32 0.41 -3.13 -16.23
C MET A 32 0.83 -2.98 -17.69
N SER A 33 0.15 -3.72 -18.58
CA SER A 33 0.31 -3.61 -20.04
C SER A 33 1.77 -3.65 -20.52
N GLY A 34 2.56 -4.60 -20.01
CA GLY A 34 3.95 -4.79 -20.43
C GLY A 34 4.98 -3.92 -19.67
N LYS A 35 4.53 -3.09 -18.72
CA LYS A 35 5.39 -2.17 -17.95
C LYS A 35 5.25 -2.38 -16.46
N GLN A 36 6.37 -2.28 -15.74
CA GLN A 36 6.35 -2.19 -14.28
C GLN A 36 5.97 -0.77 -13.86
N VAL A 37 4.82 -0.63 -13.20
CA VAL A 37 4.25 0.65 -12.75
C VAL A 37 4.13 0.63 -11.24
N ARG A 38 4.44 1.75 -10.60
CA ARG A 38 4.26 1.91 -9.15
C ARG A 38 2.89 2.52 -8.86
N VAL A 39 2.04 1.76 -8.17
CA VAL A 39 0.66 2.12 -7.83
C VAL A 39 0.56 2.31 -6.32
N LYS A 40 -0.33 3.18 -5.86
CA LYS A 40 -0.64 3.31 -4.43
C LYS A 40 -1.28 2.01 -3.97
N ARG A 41 -0.77 1.40 -2.90
CA ARG A 41 -1.32 0.14 -2.39
C ARG A 41 -2.77 0.37 -1.98
N GLN A 42 -3.69 -0.45 -2.49
CA GLN A 42 -5.07 -0.42 -2.01
C GLN A 42 -5.09 -0.79 -0.53
N LYS A 43 -5.95 -0.16 0.27
CA LYS A 43 -6.04 -0.44 1.71
C LYS A 43 -6.58 -1.86 1.90
N SER A 44 -5.71 -2.86 1.97
CA SER A 44 -6.05 -4.15 2.57
C SER A 44 -6.06 -3.97 4.08
N LEU A 45 -7.23 -4.12 4.71
CA LEU A 45 -7.40 -4.08 6.15
C LEU A 45 -7.13 -5.49 6.68
N ASP A 46 -6.10 -5.66 7.51
CA ASP A 46 -5.70 -6.95 8.11
C ASP A 46 -5.56 -8.14 7.14
N GLY A 47 -5.09 -7.86 5.91
CA GLY A 47 -4.89 -8.89 4.88
C GLY A 47 -6.14 -9.29 4.11
N ILE A 48 -7.28 -8.66 4.42
CA ILE A 48 -8.55 -8.82 3.72
C ILE A 48 -8.74 -7.62 2.76
N PRO A 49 -9.26 -7.83 1.53
CA PRO A 49 -9.70 -6.74 0.67
C PRO A 49 -10.67 -5.81 1.42
N ALA A 50 -10.56 -4.49 1.20
CA ALA A 50 -11.44 -3.52 1.88
C ALA A 50 -12.93 -3.85 1.72
N ASP A 51 -13.33 -4.28 0.52
CA ASP A 51 -14.72 -4.60 0.22
C ASP A 51 -15.22 -5.82 1.02
N GLU A 52 -14.37 -6.83 1.17
CA GLU A 52 -14.68 -8.01 1.98
C GLU A 52 -14.70 -7.69 3.48
N PHE A 53 -13.81 -6.82 3.95
CA PHE A 53 -13.85 -6.31 5.32
C PHE A 53 -15.16 -5.56 5.61
N ILE A 54 -15.59 -4.71 4.68
CA ILE A 54 -16.85 -3.97 4.78
C ILE A 54 -18.03 -4.95 4.85
N ASN A 55 -18.10 -5.95 3.98
CA ASN A 55 -19.17 -6.95 4.01
C ASN A 55 -19.23 -7.72 5.33
N GLN A 56 -18.08 -8.04 5.93
CA GLN A 56 -18.02 -8.83 7.17
C GLN A 56 -18.34 -8.01 8.43
N ASN A 57 -18.11 -6.70 8.42
CA ASN A 57 -18.14 -5.87 9.64
C ASN A 57 -19.16 -4.73 9.60
N ALA A 58 -19.68 -4.35 8.43
CA ALA A 58 -20.59 -3.21 8.31
C ALA A 58 -21.98 -3.56 8.85
N ASP A 59 -22.53 -2.63 9.63
CA ASP A 59 -23.90 -2.62 10.08
C ASP A 59 -24.84 -2.05 9.01
N ALA A 60 -26.12 -2.43 9.04
CA ALA A 60 -27.11 -2.00 8.05
C ALA A 60 -27.24 -0.47 7.93
N ILE A 61 -26.99 0.27 9.03
CA ILE A 61 -26.98 1.74 9.04
C ILE A 61 -25.80 2.28 8.22
N TRP A 62 -24.62 1.69 8.38
CA TRP A 62 -23.43 2.10 7.63
C TRP A 62 -23.56 1.77 6.14
N LEU A 63 -24.11 0.59 5.79
CA LEU A 63 -24.37 0.21 4.40
C LEU A 63 -25.37 1.17 3.73
N HIS A 64 -26.43 1.55 4.45
CA HIS A 64 -27.42 2.53 4.00
C HIS A 64 -26.80 3.90 3.71
N GLN A 65 -25.94 4.40 4.61
CA GLN A 65 -25.28 5.69 4.44
C GLN A 65 -24.29 5.73 3.28
N ASN A 66 -23.67 4.59 2.95
CA ASN A 66 -22.71 4.47 1.86
C ASN A 66 -23.35 4.00 0.53
N GLY A 67 -24.68 3.87 0.48
CA GLY A 67 -25.42 3.50 -0.72
C GLY A 67 -25.24 2.06 -1.17
N MET A 68 -24.81 1.18 -0.27
CA MET A 68 -24.50 -0.24 -0.51
C MET A 68 -25.75 -1.11 -0.26
N TRP A 69 -26.85 -0.78 -0.93
CA TRP A 69 -28.16 -1.40 -0.73
C TRP A 69 -28.22 -2.88 -1.11
N ASP A 70 -27.45 -3.26 -2.12
CA ASP A 70 -27.38 -4.65 -2.61
C ASP A 70 -26.77 -5.62 -1.58
N GLN A 71 -26.26 -5.09 -0.46
CA GLN A 71 -25.68 -5.84 0.64
C GLN A 71 -26.56 -5.83 1.90
N ILE A 72 -27.69 -5.12 1.86
CA ILE A 72 -28.71 -5.12 2.90
C ILE A 72 -29.75 -6.17 2.49
N ASP A 73 -29.62 -7.39 3.03
CA ASP A 73 -30.69 -8.40 3.01
C ASP A 73 -31.66 -8.18 4.18
#